data_AF-R9CDL7-F1
#
_entry.id   AF-R9CDL7-F1
#
_cell.length_a   1.000
_cell.length_b   1.000
_cell.length_c   1.000
_cell.angle_alpha   90.00
_cell.angle_beta   90.00
_cell.angle_gamma   90.00
#
_symmetry.space_group_name_H-M   'P 1'
#
loop_
_entity.id
_entity.type
_entity.pdbx_description
1 polymer ?
#
loop_
_entity_poly.entity_id
_entity_poly.type
_entity_poly.pdbx_seq_one_letter_code
_entity_poly.pdbx_strand_id
1 'polypeptide(L)'
;MFELVKKIQAIIDAYHENNEQLAKEIKRIVEEWGAEVNAYKMDYIKEQIRNEVAAARSDAEKINKLFNQQLNVILDEAKKKVLPTLTTKISKPVDYAVRINIALQYLNNEGKDITDETAFMFLKDFIDDVEQMKIFKHVIGKHVEVVNDWTGKSNFPITFGKLNQVEMILNTINDMDAIAKMLFIYPREDGEMYIVNGQAYSVPIDSYEQDAGEESIIGHAETIEEYANKIPGIDQVTDQTDPIVEE
;
A
#
# COMPACT_ATOMS: atom_id res chain seq x y z
N MET A 1 16.63 0.97 11.72
CA MET A 1 15.87 -0.11 11.11
C MET A 1 14.60 0.50 10.57
N PHE A 2 14.27 0.22 9.32
CA PHE A 2 13.08 0.76 8.67
C PHE A 2 11.85 0.00 9.21
N GLU A 3 11.12 0.61 10.16
CA GLU A 3 10.01 -0.01 10.91
C GLU A 3 8.61 0.32 10.33
N LEU A 4 8.40 0.09 9.04
CA LEU A 4 7.12 0.30 8.35
C LEU A 4 6.02 -0.67 8.80
N VAL A 5 6.29 -1.98 8.87
CA VAL A 5 5.34 -3.03 9.27
C VAL A 5 4.80 -2.75 10.65
N LYS A 6 5.70 -2.51 11.61
CA LYS A 6 5.35 -2.18 13.00
C LYS A 6 4.50 -0.92 13.10
N LYS A 7 4.81 0.11 12.30
CA LYS A 7 4.06 1.37 12.25
C LYS A 7 2.64 1.17 11.70
N ILE A 8 2.48 0.37 10.65
CA ILE A 8 1.17 0.07 10.06
C ILE A 8 0.35 -0.82 11.01
N GLN A 9 0.97 -1.85 11.59
CA GLN A 9 0.33 -2.73 12.57
C GLN A 9 -0.23 -1.94 13.76
N ALA A 10 0.52 -0.95 14.26
CA ALA A 10 0.05 -0.12 15.36
C ALA A 10 -1.22 0.69 15.02
N ILE A 11 -1.39 1.12 13.76
CA ILE A 11 -2.63 1.78 13.31
C ILE A 11 -3.77 0.77 13.22
N ILE A 12 -3.51 -0.41 12.65
CA ILE A 12 -4.50 -1.49 12.54
C ILE A 12 -4.98 -1.89 13.95
N ASP A 13 -4.08 -2.06 14.91
CA ASP A 13 -4.41 -2.41 16.29
C ASP A 13 -5.26 -1.32 16.96
N ALA A 14 -4.89 -0.03 16.80
CA ALA A 14 -5.66 1.09 17.34
C ALA A 14 -7.06 1.20 16.71
N TYR A 15 -7.18 0.85 15.44
CA TYR A 15 -8.46 0.75 14.74
C TYR A 15 -9.33 -0.38 15.28
N HIS A 16 -8.77 -1.57 15.51
CA HIS A 16 -9.49 -2.69 16.13
C HIS A 16 -9.95 -2.35 17.55
N GLU A 17 -9.11 -1.67 18.33
CA GLU A 17 -9.50 -1.19 19.66
C GLU A 17 -10.67 -0.20 19.59
N ASN A 18 -10.67 0.74 18.64
CA ASN A 18 -11.78 1.67 18.43
C ASN A 18 -13.09 0.94 18.06
N ASN A 19 -13.02 -0.08 17.21
CA ASN A 19 -14.17 -0.92 16.86
C ASN A 19 -14.68 -1.72 18.08
N GLU A 20 -13.78 -2.26 18.91
CA GLU A 20 -14.15 -2.98 20.13
C GLU A 20 -14.84 -2.04 21.14
N GLN A 21 -14.36 -0.81 21.27
CA GLN A 21 -14.98 0.22 22.09
C GLN A 21 -16.39 0.58 21.58
N LEU A 22 -16.57 0.74 20.27
CA LEU A 22 -17.88 0.94 19.66
C LEU A 22 -18.84 -0.21 19.97
N ALA A 23 -18.39 -1.46 19.85
CA ALA A 23 -19.21 -2.64 20.15
C ALA A 23 -19.69 -2.65 21.61
N LYS A 24 -18.77 -2.38 22.54
CA LYS A 24 -19.08 -2.25 23.98
C LYS A 24 -20.08 -1.13 24.25
N GLU A 25 -19.92 0.00 23.57
CA GLU A 25 -20.79 1.15 23.73
C GLU A 25 -22.20 0.90 23.20
N ILE A 26 -22.34 0.30 22.01
CA ILE A 26 -23.64 -0.11 21.47
C ILE A 26 -24.34 -1.06 22.42
N LYS A 27 -23.62 -2.07 22.93
CA LYS A 27 -24.17 -3.00 23.91
C LYS A 27 -24.66 -2.28 25.16
N ARG A 28 -23.85 -1.39 25.73
CA ARG A 28 -24.19 -0.58 26.91
C ARG A 28 -25.48 0.23 26.68
N ILE A 29 -25.55 0.97 25.57
CA ILE A 29 -26.73 1.78 25.21
C ILE A 29 -27.99 0.90 25.14
N VAL A 30 -27.89 -0.24 24.47
CA VAL A 30 -29.03 -1.14 24.28
C VAL A 30 -29.48 -1.79 25.60
N GLU A 31 -28.55 -2.16 26.48
CA GLU A 31 -28.85 -2.74 27.80
C GLU A 31 -29.47 -1.72 28.75
N GLU A 32 -28.93 -0.50 28.82
CA GLU A 32 -29.43 0.58 29.69
C GLU A 32 -30.86 0.97 29.32
N TRP A 33 -31.10 1.30 28.06
CA TRP A 33 -32.43 1.67 27.57
C TRP A 33 -33.39 0.48 27.52
N GLY A 34 -32.87 -0.74 27.30
CA GLY A 34 -33.62 -1.98 27.34
C GLY A 34 -34.23 -2.27 28.72
N ALA A 35 -33.52 -1.91 29.80
CA ALA A 35 -34.01 -2.04 31.17
C ALA A 35 -35.15 -1.06 31.49
N GLU A 36 -35.26 0.06 30.78
CA GLU A 36 -36.29 1.08 31.00
C GLU A 36 -37.60 0.83 30.23
N VAL A 37 -37.65 -0.23 29.42
CA VAL A 37 -38.78 -0.54 28.53
C VAL A 37 -40.09 -0.67 29.31
N ASN A 38 -41.04 0.18 28.94
CA ASN A 38 -42.42 0.11 29.42
C ASN A 38 -43.40 0.50 28.31
N ALA A 39 -44.65 0.05 28.42
CA ALA A 39 -45.67 0.21 27.39
C ALA A 39 -45.97 1.67 27.02
N TYR A 40 -45.67 2.63 27.89
CA TYR A 40 -46.04 4.05 27.72
C TYR A 40 -44.91 4.93 27.16
N LYS A 41 -43.66 4.43 27.12
CA LYS A 41 -42.48 5.17 26.62
C LYS A 41 -41.78 4.47 25.45
N MET A 42 -42.46 3.51 24.82
CA MET A 42 -41.88 2.61 23.84
C MET A 42 -41.21 3.33 22.67
N ASP A 43 -41.89 4.29 22.05
CA ASP A 43 -41.34 5.00 20.89
C ASP A 43 -40.20 5.94 21.28
N TYR A 44 -40.31 6.57 22.46
CA TYR A 44 -39.24 7.40 23.01
C TYR A 44 -37.96 6.58 23.22
N ILE A 45 -38.05 5.39 23.83
CA ILE A 45 -36.89 4.53 24.09
C ILE A 45 -36.25 4.06 22.78
N LYS A 46 -37.05 3.68 21.78
CA LYS A 46 -36.52 3.32 20.45
C LYS A 46 -35.76 4.48 19.81
N GLU A 47 -36.29 5.69 19.91
CA GLU A 47 -35.66 6.89 19.38
C GLU A 47 -34.35 7.21 20.11
N GLN A 48 -34.29 7.06 21.45
CA GLN A 48 -33.06 7.27 22.20
C GLN A 48 -31.97 6.26 21.81
N ILE A 49 -32.28 4.96 21.80
CA ILE A 49 -31.30 3.93 21.37
C ILE A 49 -30.80 4.25 19.96
N ARG A 50 -31.70 4.55 19.01
CA ARG A 50 -31.32 4.86 17.63
C ARG A 50 -30.39 6.07 17.55
N ASN A 51 -30.69 7.14 18.28
CA ASN A 51 -29.91 8.37 18.24
C ASN A 51 -28.53 8.19 18.89
N GLU A 52 -28.45 7.54 20.04
CA GLU A 52 -27.19 7.28 20.73
C GLU A 52 -26.30 6.29 19.96
N VAL A 53 -26.87 5.21 19.42
CA VAL A 53 -26.11 4.27 18.56
C VAL A 53 -25.61 4.98 17.30
N ALA A 54 -26.43 5.84 16.68
CA ALA A 54 -25.99 6.60 15.51
C ALA A 54 -24.87 7.60 15.85
N ALA A 55 -24.94 8.24 17.02
CA ALA A 55 -23.89 9.14 17.49
C ALA A 55 -22.57 8.38 17.74
N ALA A 56 -22.62 7.24 18.46
CA ALA A 56 -21.46 6.39 18.72
C ALA A 56 -20.81 5.91 17.41
N ARG A 57 -21.63 5.45 16.45
CA ARG A 57 -21.14 5.05 15.12
C ARG A 57 -20.48 6.23 14.39
N SER A 58 -21.11 7.41 14.41
CA SER A 58 -20.54 8.60 13.75
C SER A 58 -19.20 9.02 14.36
N ASP A 59 -19.02 8.90 15.67
CA ASP A 59 -17.77 9.25 16.33
C ASP A 59 -16.67 8.23 16.01
N ALA A 60 -16.99 6.93 16.02
CA ALA A 60 -16.07 5.88 15.58
C ALA A 60 -15.64 6.06 14.11
N GLU A 61 -16.57 6.41 13.20
CA GLU A 61 -16.25 6.70 11.79
C GLU A 61 -15.29 7.88 11.62
N LYS A 62 -15.40 8.92 12.45
CA LYS A 62 -14.46 10.06 12.41
C LYS A 62 -13.06 9.62 12.81
N ILE A 63 -12.95 8.78 13.84
CA ILE A 63 -11.68 8.22 14.29
C ILE A 63 -11.08 7.31 13.21
N ASN A 64 -11.88 6.46 12.58
CA ASN A 64 -11.43 5.60 11.48
C ASN A 64 -10.90 6.40 10.28
N LYS A 65 -11.55 7.53 9.94
CA LYS A 65 -11.02 8.46 8.92
C LYS A 65 -9.67 9.05 9.31
N LEU A 66 -9.46 9.34 10.60
CA LEU A 66 -8.16 9.81 11.10
C LEU A 66 -7.09 8.72 10.96
N PHE A 67 -7.41 7.45 11.25
CA PHE A 67 -6.47 6.34 11.04
C PHE A 67 -6.05 6.20 9.57
N ASN A 68 -6.98 6.37 8.62
CA ASN A 68 -6.62 6.39 7.20
C ASN A 68 -5.67 7.54 6.87
N GLN A 69 -5.89 8.74 7.44
CA GLN A 69 -4.97 9.87 7.24
C GLN A 69 -3.58 9.58 7.80
N GLN A 70 -3.50 9.02 9.01
CA GLN A 70 -2.24 8.64 9.65
C GLN A 70 -1.50 7.57 8.85
N LEU A 71 -2.22 6.58 8.32
CA LEU A 71 -1.64 5.56 7.45
C LEU A 71 -1.02 6.19 6.20
N ASN A 72 -1.73 7.10 5.53
CA ASN A 72 -1.20 7.79 4.35
C ASN A 72 0.08 8.59 4.68
N VAL A 73 0.15 9.24 5.86
CA VAL A 73 1.38 9.94 6.30
C VAL A 73 2.54 8.96 6.47
N ILE A 74 2.32 7.80 7.08
CA ILE A 74 3.33 6.76 7.26
C ILE A 74 3.83 6.24 5.91
N LEU A 75 2.93 6.01 4.96
CA LEU A 75 3.30 5.59 3.60
C LEU A 75 4.07 6.69 2.86
N ASP A 76 3.69 7.95 2.99
CA ASP A 76 4.42 9.07 2.39
C ASP A 76 5.84 9.20 2.94
N GLU A 77 6.03 9.05 4.26
CA GLU A 77 7.36 8.98 4.88
C GLU A 77 8.19 7.82 4.33
N ALA A 78 7.59 6.64 4.19
CA ALA A 78 8.25 5.48 3.62
C ALA A 78 8.67 5.72 2.16
N LYS A 79 7.77 6.26 1.33
CA LYS A 79 8.03 6.61 -0.07
C LYS A 79 9.17 7.59 -0.21
N LYS A 80 9.24 8.63 0.64
CA LYS A 80 10.34 9.61 0.63
C LYS A 80 11.71 8.97 0.84
N LYS A 81 11.79 7.88 1.59
CA LYS A 81 13.04 7.15 1.84
C LYS A 81 13.37 6.16 0.73
N VAL A 82 12.36 5.48 0.19
CA VAL A 82 12.54 4.38 -0.77
C VAL A 82 12.64 4.89 -2.22
N LEU A 83 11.76 5.79 -2.65
CA LEU A 83 11.70 6.24 -4.05
C LEU A 83 13.03 6.80 -4.59
N PRO A 84 13.78 7.65 -3.85
CA PRO A 84 15.07 8.17 -4.35
C PRO A 84 16.10 7.08 -4.64
N THR A 85 16.00 5.93 -3.96
CA THR A 85 16.92 4.80 -4.14
C THR A 85 16.59 3.96 -5.37
N LEU A 86 15.36 4.06 -5.88
CA LEU A 86 14.89 3.36 -7.07
C LEU A 86 15.30 4.08 -8.36
N THR A 87 15.47 5.40 -8.30
CA THR A 87 15.76 6.25 -9.45
C THR A 87 17.04 7.03 -9.24
N THR A 88 18.19 6.35 -9.24
CA THR A 88 19.48 7.03 -9.22
C THR A 88 19.59 7.92 -10.47
N LYS A 89 19.88 9.22 -10.30
CA LYS A 89 20.24 10.08 -11.43
C LYS A 89 21.59 9.62 -11.98
N ILE A 90 21.58 9.10 -13.20
CA ILE A 90 22.79 8.62 -13.87
C ILE A 90 23.43 9.77 -14.62
N SER A 91 24.74 9.91 -14.45
CA SER A 91 25.54 10.76 -15.31
C SER A 91 25.62 10.13 -16.70
N LYS A 92 24.95 10.74 -17.67
CA LYS A 92 24.93 10.25 -19.05
C LYS A 92 26.20 10.72 -19.78
N PRO A 93 27.00 9.81 -20.35
CA PRO A 93 28.18 10.20 -21.11
C PRO A 93 27.79 10.96 -22.38
N VAL A 94 28.72 11.72 -22.94
CA VAL A 94 28.47 12.59 -24.12
C VAL A 94 28.02 11.77 -25.34
N ASP A 95 28.45 10.51 -25.45
CA ASP A 95 28.12 9.57 -26.53
C ASP A 95 26.91 8.66 -26.20
N TYR A 96 26.15 8.94 -25.14
CA TYR A 96 25.07 8.07 -24.66
C TYR A 96 24.04 7.70 -25.74
N ALA A 97 23.61 8.67 -26.55
CA ALA A 97 22.68 8.44 -27.65
C ALA A 97 23.25 7.51 -28.73
N VAL A 98 24.55 7.61 -29.01
CA VAL A 98 25.24 6.72 -29.96
C VAL A 98 25.28 5.30 -29.41
N ARG A 99 25.59 5.13 -28.12
CA ARG A 99 25.59 3.82 -27.46
C ARG A 99 24.21 3.17 -27.47
N ILE A 100 23.15 3.93 -27.21
CA ILE A 100 21.76 3.43 -27.32
C ILE A 100 21.49 2.91 -28.72
N ASN A 101 21.84 3.68 -29.76
CA ASN A 101 21.62 3.28 -31.15
C ASN A 101 22.38 1.99 -31.48
N ILE A 102 23.65 1.89 -31.07
CA ILE A 102 24.44 0.67 -31.24
C ILE A 102 23.76 -0.52 -30.56
N ALA A 103 23.33 -0.37 -29.30
CA ALA A 103 22.62 -1.42 -28.57
C ALA A 103 21.34 -1.85 -29.30
N LEU A 104 20.50 -0.90 -29.73
CA LEU A 104 19.28 -1.19 -30.48
C LEU A 104 19.54 -1.92 -31.80
N GLN A 105 20.61 -1.57 -32.53
CA GLN A 105 21.00 -2.28 -33.75
C GLN A 105 21.36 -3.73 -33.45
N TYR A 106 22.12 -3.99 -32.38
CA TYR A 106 22.43 -5.36 -31.96
C TYR A 106 21.18 -6.15 -31.59
N LEU A 107 20.29 -5.58 -30.77
CA LEU A 107 19.03 -6.24 -30.39
C LEU A 107 18.18 -6.62 -31.60
N ASN A 108 18.08 -5.73 -32.60
CA ASN A 108 17.33 -5.99 -33.83
C ASN A 108 18.00 -7.05 -34.72
N ASN A 109 19.34 -7.11 -34.72
CA ASN A 109 20.10 -8.06 -35.53
C ASN A 109 20.04 -9.49 -34.95
N GLU A 110 20.17 -9.64 -33.62
CA GLU A 110 20.00 -10.93 -32.93
C GLU A 110 18.54 -11.41 -33.03
N GLY A 111 17.59 -10.48 -32.94
CA GLY A 111 16.17 -10.77 -33.14
C GLY A 111 15.67 -11.87 -32.18
N LYS A 112 15.32 -13.03 -32.74
CA LYS A 112 14.72 -14.15 -31.99
C LYS A 112 15.74 -14.99 -31.23
N ASP A 113 17.01 -14.91 -31.58
CA ASP A 113 18.07 -15.73 -30.99
C ASP A 113 18.69 -15.07 -29.75
N ILE A 114 18.16 -13.91 -29.34
CA ILE A 114 18.66 -13.18 -28.18
C ILE A 114 18.44 -13.95 -26.88
N THR A 115 19.50 -14.05 -26.09
CA THR A 115 19.56 -14.69 -24.77
C THR A 115 19.86 -13.66 -23.70
N ASP A 116 19.70 -14.02 -22.42
CA ASP A 116 20.02 -13.12 -21.31
C ASP A 116 21.49 -12.70 -21.29
N GLU A 117 22.40 -13.61 -21.60
CA GLU A 117 23.85 -13.33 -21.63
C GLU A 117 24.21 -12.34 -22.76
N THR A 118 23.63 -12.54 -23.95
CA THR A 118 23.88 -11.69 -25.11
C THR A 118 23.24 -10.31 -24.91
N ALA A 119 22.00 -10.25 -24.40
CA ALA A 119 21.35 -9.00 -24.02
C ALA A 119 22.17 -8.24 -22.97
N PHE A 120 22.62 -8.92 -21.90
CA PHE A 120 23.43 -8.29 -20.85
C PHE A 120 24.73 -7.70 -21.40
N MET A 121 25.42 -8.40 -22.31
CA MET A 121 26.67 -7.91 -22.89
C MET A 121 26.53 -6.53 -23.55
N PHE A 122 25.42 -6.29 -24.24
CA PHE A 122 25.14 -5.03 -24.94
C PHE A 122 24.44 -3.99 -24.07
N LEU A 123 23.73 -4.44 -23.02
CA LEU A 123 22.90 -3.58 -22.18
C LEU A 123 23.52 -3.24 -20.81
N LYS A 124 24.63 -3.87 -20.42
CA LYS A 124 25.29 -3.67 -19.12
C LYS A 124 25.58 -2.21 -18.77
N ASP A 125 25.88 -1.36 -19.76
CA ASP A 125 26.19 0.06 -19.56
C ASP A 125 24.94 0.89 -19.20
N PHE A 126 23.75 0.32 -19.37
CA PHE A 126 22.46 0.97 -19.17
C PHE A 126 21.67 0.41 -17.98
N ILE A 127 22.19 -0.61 -17.26
CA ILE A 127 21.43 -1.34 -16.22
C ILE A 127 20.88 -0.46 -15.11
N ASP A 128 21.52 0.69 -14.88
CA ASP A 128 21.09 1.65 -13.88
C ASP A 128 19.98 2.58 -14.42
N ASP A 129 19.86 2.76 -15.76
CA ASP A 129 18.89 3.64 -16.41
C ASP A 129 17.57 2.89 -16.58
N VAL A 130 16.75 2.94 -15.53
CA VAL A 130 15.45 2.28 -15.46
C VAL A 130 14.58 2.58 -16.68
N GLU A 131 14.51 3.84 -17.11
CA GLU A 131 13.68 4.25 -18.24
C GLU A 131 14.21 3.69 -19.57
N GLN A 132 15.52 3.73 -19.77
CA GLN A 132 16.13 3.15 -20.96
C GLN A 132 16.02 1.62 -20.97
N MET A 133 16.15 0.97 -19.82
CA MET A 133 16.00 -0.47 -19.68
C MET A 133 14.56 -0.93 -19.95
N LYS A 134 13.54 -0.14 -19.59
CA LYS A 134 12.14 -0.41 -20.01
C LYS A 134 11.99 -0.41 -21.54
N ILE A 135 12.63 0.55 -22.22
CA ILE A 135 12.62 0.62 -23.68
C ILE A 135 13.29 -0.64 -24.27
N PHE A 136 14.46 -1.03 -23.75
CA PHE A 136 15.14 -2.24 -24.22
C PHE A 136 14.34 -3.52 -23.96
N LYS A 137 13.71 -3.65 -22.77
CA LYS A 137 12.81 -4.76 -22.44
C LYS A 137 11.65 -4.85 -23.43
N HIS A 138 11.05 -3.72 -23.80
CA HIS A 138 9.99 -3.68 -24.81
C HIS A 138 10.50 -4.08 -26.20
N VAL A 139 11.70 -3.66 -26.61
CA VAL A 139 12.29 -4.05 -27.90
C VAL A 139 12.55 -5.56 -27.95
N ILE A 140 13.16 -6.12 -26.90
CA ILE A 140 13.39 -7.57 -26.80
C ILE A 140 12.06 -8.33 -26.81
N GLY A 141 11.05 -7.82 -26.09
CA GLY A 141 9.70 -8.35 -26.04
C GLY A 141 8.99 -8.48 -27.40
N LYS A 142 9.44 -7.78 -28.44
CA LYS A 142 8.91 -7.93 -29.81
C LYS A 142 9.43 -9.18 -30.53
N HIS A 143 10.55 -9.73 -30.07
CA HIS A 143 11.25 -10.84 -30.72
C HIS A 143 11.21 -12.11 -29.89
N VAL A 144 11.29 -11.98 -28.56
CA VAL A 144 11.26 -13.08 -27.60
C VAL A 144 10.27 -12.74 -26.50
N GLU A 145 9.53 -13.74 -26.04
CA GLU A 145 8.62 -13.56 -24.90
C GLU A 145 9.44 -13.25 -23.64
N VAL A 146 9.30 -12.05 -23.09
CA VAL A 146 9.90 -11.69 -21.80
C VAL A 146 8.88 -12.02 -20.73
N VAL A 147 9.01 -13.20 -20.13
CA VAL A 147 8.12 -13.66 -19.07
C VAL A 147 8.72 -13.23 -17.74
N ASN A 148 7.92 -12.55 -16.93
CA ASN A 148 8.16 -12.38 -15.51
C ASN A 148 7.12 -13.24 -14.80
N ASP A 149 7.55 -14.18 -13.95
CA ASP A 149 6.61 -14.85 -13.06
C ASP A 149 6.13 -13.88 -11.96
N TRP A 150 5.12 -14.32 -11.19
CA TRP A 150 4.54 -13.57 -10.07
C TRP A 150 5.56 -13.26 -8.95
N THR A 151 6.74 -13.90 -8.96
CA THR A 151 7.85 -13.62 -8.03
C THR A 151 8.86 -12.63 -8.60
N GLY A 152 8.63 -12.12 -9.82
CA GLY A 152 9.52 -11.20 -10.53
C GLY A 152 10.69 -11.90 -11.24
N LYS A 153 10.71 -13.24 -11.28
CA LYS A 153 11.76 -14.02 -11.92
C LYS A 153 11.55 -14.00 -13.43
N SER A 154 12.55 -13.51 -14.12
CA SER A 154 12.54 -13.38 -15.58
C SER A 154 13.27 -14.54 -16.24
N ASN A 155 12.97 -14.78 -17.52
CA ASN A 155 13.90 -15.48 -18.41
C ASN A 155 15.13 -14.63 -18.80
N PHE A 156 15.17 -13.35 -18.39
CA PHE A 156 16.31 -12.43 -18.49
C PHE A 156 16.74 -11.90 -17.11
N PRO A 157 17.14 -12.76 -16.15
CA PRO A 157 17.42 -12.35 -14.78
C PRO A 157 18.67 -11.46 -14.64
N ILE A 158 19.68 -11.63 -15.49
CA ILE A 158 20.91 -10.83 -15.46
C ILE A 158 20.64 -9.45 -16.07
N THR A 159 19.96 -9.41 -17.22
CA THR A 159 19.70 -8.16 -17.96
C THR A 159 18.64 -7.30 -17.28
N PHE A 160 17.50 -7.89 -16.89
CA PHE A 160 16.35 -7.14 -16.38
C PHE A 160 16.08 -7.35 -14.89
N GLY A 161 16.89 -8.12 -14.16
CA GLY A 161 16.65 -8.40 -12.75
C GLY A 161 16.51 -7.14 -11.88
N LYS A 162 17.40 -6.16 -12.08
CA LYS A 162 17.32 -4.87 -11.38
C LYS A 162 16.07 -4.07 -11.78
N LEU A 163 15.76 -3.99 -13.07
CA LEU A 163 14.56 -3.31 -13.56
C LEU A 163 13.29 -3.94 -12.97
N ASN A 164 13.18 -5.26 -13.02
CA ASN A 164 12.04 -6.00 -12.47
C ASN A 164 11.87 -5.75 -10.97
N GLN A 165 12.97 -5.71 -10.21
CA GLN A 165 12.93 -5.39 -8.80
C GLN A 165 12.40 -3.96 -8.58
N VAL A 166 12.86 -2.98 -9.35
CA VAL A 166 12.36 -1.60 -9.27
C VAL A 166 10.87 -1.53 -9.63
N GLU A 167 10.44 -2.19 -10.71
CA GLU A 167 9.03 -2.26 -11.11
C GLU A 167 8.16 -2.91 -10.04
N MET A 168 8.61 -4.01 -9.44
CA MET A 168 7.94 -4.69 -8.34
C MET A 168 7.73 -3.74 -7.15
N ILE A 169 8.78 -3.07 -6.69
CA ILE A 169 8.69 -2.14 -5.55
C ILE A 169 7.78 -0.95 -5.86
N LEU A 170 7.84 -0.39 -7.06
CA LEU A 170 6.92 0.69 -7.46
C LEU A 170 5.46 0.24 -7.48
N ASN A 171 5.19 -0.97 -8.00
CA ASN A 171 3.85 -1.53 -7.99
C ASN A 171 3.35 -1.78 -6.57
N THR A 172 4.18 -2.38 -5.70
CA THR A 172 3.86 -2.59 -4.29
C THR A 172 3.50 -1.27 -3.60
N ILE A 173 4.26 -0.20 -3.82
CA ILE A 173 3.95 1.14 -3.28
C ILE A 173 2.58 1.63 -3.78
N ASN A 174 2.29 1.48 -5.08
CA ASN A 174 1.01 1.90 -5.65
C ASN A 174 -0.17 1.10 -5.08
N ASP A 175 0.01 -0.20 -4.85
CA ASP A 175 -1.00 -1.07 -4.25
C ASP A 175 -1.26 -0.66 -2.79
N MET A 176 -0.21 -0.37 -2.02
CA MET A 176 -0.34 0.19 -0.67
C MET A 176 -1.10 1.52 -0.66
N ASP A 177 -0.79 2.43 -1.59
CA ASP A 177 -1.51 3.72 -1.74
C ASP A 177 -2.98 3.51 -2.15
N ALA A 178 -3.30 2.44 -2.89
CA ALA A 178 -4.68 2.11 -3.24
C ALA A 178 -5.45 1.58 -2.02
N ILE A 179 -4.86 0.67 -1.25
CA ILE A 179 -5.44 0.10 -0.03
C ILE A 179 -5.66 1.20 1.02
N ALA A 180 -4.63 2.02 1.30
CA ALA A 180 -4.66 3.04 2.35
C ALA A 180 -5.71 4.15 2.15
N LYS A 181 -6.25 4.31 0.94
CA LYS A 181 -7.34 5.28 0.68
C LYS A 181 -8.64 4.87 1.37
N MET A 182 -8.88 3.58 1.50
CA MET A 182 -10.15 3.05 1.98
C MET A 182 -10.03 2.10 3.16
N LEU A 183 -8.81 1.77 3.59
CA LEU A 183 -8.57 0.68 4.52
C LEU A 183 -9.49 0.71 5.72
N PHE A 184 -9.67 1.82 6.43
CA PHE A 184 -10.53 1.86 7.62
C PHE A 184 -11.95 2.41 7.41
N ILE A 185 -12.38 2.59 6.16
CA ILE A 185 -13.69 3.18 5.81
C ILE A 185 -14.52 2.29 4.88
N TYR A 186 -14.19 1.00 4.80
CA TYR A 186 -15.04 0.05 4.12
C TYR A 186 -16.45 0.00 4.73
N PRO A 187 -17.49 -0.23 3.92
CA PRO A 187 -18.81 -0.52 4.45
C PRO A 187 -18.75 -1.69 5.43
N ARG A 188 -19.40 -1.51 6.59
CA ARG A 188 -19.48 -2.51 7.64
C ARG A 188 -20.61 -3.49 7.40
N GLU A 189 -20.43 -4.71 7.89
CA GLU A 189 -21.49 -5.71 7.94
C GLU A 189 -22.21 -5.71 9.30
N ASP A 190 -23.43 -6.23 9.32
CA ASP A 190 -24.17 -6.43 10.56
C ASP A 190 -23.66 -7.70 11.27
N GLY A 191 -23.09 -7.52 12.46
CA GLY A 191 -22.65 -8.62 13.32
C GLY A 191 -23.69 -9.02 14.36
N GLU A 192 -23.28 -9.11 15.63
CA GLU A 192 -24.16 -9.46 16.74
C GLU A 192 -25.37 -8.51 16.80
N MET A 193 -26.57 -9.07 16.97
CA MET A 193 -27.79 -8.30 17.07
C MET A 193 -28.35 -8.32 18.48
N TYR A 194 -28.68 -7.14 19.00
CA TYR A 194 -29.47 -6.98 20.21
C TYR A 194 -30.92 -6.66 19.85
N ILE A 195 -31.86 -7.43 20.39
CA ILE A 195 -33.29 -7.21 20.16
C ILE A 195 -33.89 -6.53 21.38
N VAL A 196 -34.32 -5.29 21.21
CA VAL A 196 -35.11 -4.59 22.22
C VAL A 196 -36.49 -4.32 21.65
N ASN A 197 -37.49 -4.99 22.23
CA ASN A 197 -38.89 -4.77 21.94
C ASN A 197 -39.23 -4.85 20.42
N GLY A 198 -38.75 -5.94 19.79
CA GLY A 198 -39.00 -6.25 18.38
C GLY A 198 -38.14 -5.45 17.38
N GLN A 199 -37.31 -4.52 17.84
CA GLN A 199 -36.33 -3.82 17.01
C GLN A 199 -34.95 -4.44 17.20
N ALA A 200 -34.26 -4.74 16.11
CA ALA A 200 -32.88 -5.22 16.13
C ALA A 200 -31.89 -4.04 16.02
N TYR A 201 -30.82 -4.12 16.79
CA TYR A 201 -29.67 -3.21 16.77
C TYR A 201 -28.40 -4.04 16.60
N SER A 202 -27.67 -3.80 15.50
CA SER A 202 -26.46 -4.55 15.18
C SER A 202 -25.20 -3.90 15.75
N VAL A 203 -24.25 -4.72 16.17
CA VAL A 203 -22.85 -4.34 16.32
C VAL A 203 -22.20 -4.46 14.93
N PRO A 204 -21.61 -3.38 14.38
CA PRO A 204 -20.94 -3.46 13.09
C PRO A 204 -19.69 -4.33 13.21
N ILE A 205 -19.43 -5.14 12.19
CA ILE A 205 -18.22 -5.92 12.03
C ILE A 205 -17.53 -5.59 10.71
N ASP A 206 -16.26 -5.93 10.64
CA ASP A 206 -15.40 -5.69 9.48
C ASP A 206 -15.81 -6.60 8.31
N SER A 207 -15.71 -6.07 7.09
CA SER A 207 -16.02 -6.83 5.87
C SER A 207 -14.82 -7.67 5.46
N TYR A 208 -15.04 -8.64 4.57
CA TYR A 208 -13.94 -9.42 4.00
C TYR A 208 -12.89 -8.52 3.31
N GLU A 209 -13.30 -7.45 2.64
CA GLU A 209 -12.40 -6.50 1.99
C GLU A 209 -11.54 -5.70 2.98
N GLN A 210 -12.05 -5.43 4.18
CA GLN A 210 -11.29 -4.82 5.27
C GLN A 210 -10.14 -5.76 5.68
N ASP A 211 -10.48 -7.00 6.05
CA ASP A 211 -9.52 -8.00 6.53
C ASP A 211 -8.45 -8.31 5.47
N ALA A 212 -8.88 -8.50 4.22
CA ALA A 212 -7.97 -8.75 3.10
C ALA A 212 -7.07 -7.53 2.82
N GLY A 213 -7.58 -6.32 3.01
CA GLY A 213 -6.82 -5.07 2.89
C GLY A 213 -5.72 -4.96 3.96
N GLU A 214 -6.04 -5.34 5.20
CA GLU A 214 -5.10 -5.33 6.33
C GLU A 214 -3.96 -6.34 6.11
N GLU A 215 -4.28 -7.56 5.71
CA GLU A 215 -3.26 -8.57 5.40
C GLU A 215 -2.37 -8.12 4.22
N SER A 216 -3.00 -7.61 3.15
CA SER A 216 -2.28 -7.19 1.94
C SER A 216 -1.33 -6.03 2.21
N ILE A 217 -1.77 -4.99 2.95
CA ILE A 217 -0.91 -3.84 3.23
C ILE A 217 0.27 -4.20 4.12
N ILE A 218 0.11 -5.16 5.05
CA ILE A 218 1.21 -5.69 5.86
C ILE A 218 2.20 -6.47 4.98
N GLY A 219 1.73 -7.39 4.14
CA GLY A 219 2.62 -8.15 3.24
C GLY A 219 3.37 -7.25 2.23
N HIS A 220 2.71 -6.20 1.75
CA HIS A 220 3.37 -5.17 0.95
C HIS A 220 4.42 -4.40 1.75
N ALA A 221 4.11 -4.01 3.00
CA ALA A 221 5.06 -3.34 3.87
C ALA A 221 6.30 -4.19 4.12
N GLU A 222 6.15 -5.49 4.39
CA GLU A 222 7.27 -6.44 4.55
C GLU A 222 8.17 -6.44 3.31
N THR A 223 7.58 -6.48 2.11
CA THR A 223 8.32 -6.42 0.85
C THR A 223 9.14 -5.13 0.73
N ILE A 224 8.57 -3.99 1.12
CA ILE A 224 9.27 -2.69 1.12
C ILE A 224 10.37 -2.66 2.18
N GLU A 225 10.14 -3.18 3.39
CA GLU A 225 11.17 -3.26 4.43
C GLU A 225 12.34 -4.14 4.01
N GLU A 226 12.07 -5.32 3.44
CA GLU A 226 13.10 -6.23 2.94
C GLU A 226 13.96 -5.58 1.87
N TYR A 227 13.35 -4.78 0.98
CA TYR A 227 14.08 -3.99 0.00
C TYR A 227 14.92 -2.90 0.68
N ALA A 228 14.30 -2.12 1.57
CA ALA A 228 14.97 -1.05 2.31
C ALA A 228 16.19 -1.54 3.09
N ASN A 229 16.08 -2.70 3.75
CA ASN A 229 17.16 -3.30 4.55
C ASN A 229 18.37 -3.73 3.69
N LYS A 230 18.20 -3.89 2.37
CA LYS A 230 19.30 -4.16 1.44
C LYS A 230 20.04 -2.89 1.01
N ILE A 231 19.52 -1.70 1.34
CA ILE A 231 20.11 -0.41 0.99
C ILE A 231 20.99 0.08 2.15
N PRO A 232 22.32 0.25 1.93
CA PRO A 232 23.21 0.77 2.95
C PRO A 232 22.80 2.20 3.39
N GLY A 233 22.56 2.39 4.70
CA GLY A 233 22.33 3.71 5.28
C GLY A 233 20.93 4.30 5.09
N ILE A 234 19.92 3.52 4.68
CA ILE A 234 18.55 4.02 4.46
C ILE A 234 17.91 4.61 5.73
N ASP A 235 18.37 4.19 6.91
CA ASP A 235 17.99 4.75 8.21
C ASP A 235 18.46 6.20 8.41
N GLN A 236 19.43 6.68 7.62
CA GLN A 236 20.06 8.01 7.76
C GLN A 236 19.52 9.04 6.76
N VAL A 237 18.58 8.69 5.88
CA VAL A 237 17.92 9.66 4.98
C VAL A 237 16.91 10.46 5.81
N THR A 238 17.42 11.45 6.53
CA THR A 238 16.67 12.49 7.23
C THR A 238 16.30 13.62 6.28
N ASP A 239 15.10 14.17 6.43
CA ASP A 239 14.54 15.33 5.73
C ASP A 239 15.59 16.34 5.24
N GLN A 240 15.89 16.31 3.94
CA GLN A 240 16.42 17.47 3.24
C GLN A 240 15.23 18.27 2.69
N THR A 241 14.47 18.90 3.58
CA THR A 241 13.83 20.17 3.25
C THR A 241 14.89 21.24 3.41
N ASP A 242 15.52 21.63 2.31
CA ASP A 242 16.29 22.86 2.26
C ASP A 242 15.38 24.02 2.72
N PRO A 243 15.79 24.83 3.72
CA PRO A 243 15.04 26.03 4.06
C PRO A 243 15.12 26.99 2.88
N ILE A 244 13.96 27.36 2.34
CA ILE A 244 13.84 28.50 1.45
C ILE A 244 14.31 29.72 2.26
N VAL A 245 15.50 30.22 1.92
CA VAL A 245 15.99 31.51 2.39
C VAL A 245 15.20 32.55 1.61
N GLU A 246 14.25 33.21 2.28
CA GLU A 246 13.63 34.43 1.77
C GLU A 246 14.67 35.56 1.86
N GLU A 247 15.02 36.16 0.71
CA GLU A 247 15.64 37.49 0.59
C GLU A 247 14.57 38.58 0.58
#